data_AF-A0A7S4W760-F1
#
_entry.id   AF-A0A7S4W760-F1
#
_cell.length_a   1.000
_cell.length_b   1.000
_cell.length_c   1.000
_cell.angle_alpha   90.00
_cell.angle_beta   90.00
_cell.angle_gamma   90.00
#
_symmetry.space_group_name_H-M   'P 1'
#
loop_
_entity.id
_entity.type
_entity.pdbx_description
1 polymer ?
#
loop_
_entity_poly.entity_id
_entity_poly.type
_entity_poly.pdbx_seq_one_letter_code
_entity_poly.pdbx_strand_id
1 'polypeptide(L)'
;LKKAGVLDVVEPFWLSNYKQADTAVAKKPPFFRKATSFFEWLSSWCRSMVTKSRQNELSRWNDFFFACRSAIRSEKAGAGVAEFLLPLLVLDTICFGSESDRQGTIQEMLDVLGATSHRVSTAGGRQASDNAASSRMDYDERQKAVSAVFMVIDTLRIWAEHETEERHRVSRGGTTSSSRRLRSSKGSESSTSWPSDESIVQIDDLMKAIPLSVCARAAAEVGMHARSLRFFELEARQRDVEQIYDNVHEVSAKGKDGANTMGKSFIDRHYLKDIDLRLAQQLLGYLNDMDTMRELAHEHNQMALSRNLIDYIREREIFDDWAGAL
;
A
#
# COMPACT_ATOMS: atom_id res chain seq x y z
N LEU A 1 12.91 25.24 19.12
CA LEU A 1 12.23 26.55 19.11
C LEU A 1 13.14 27.69 18.66
N LYS A 2 14.18 28.06 19.43
CA LYS A 2 15.11 29.16 19.03
C LYS A 2 15.84 28.91 17.70
N LYS A 3 16.32 27.68 17.46
CA LYS A 3 16.93 27.29 16.17
C LYS A 3 15.94 27.25 14.99
N ALA A 4 14.64 27.15 15.26
CA ALA A 4 13.60 27.03 14.25
C ALA A 4 12.87 28.37 14.00
N GLY A 5 13.31 29.47 14.63
CA GLY A 5 12.73 30.81 14.42
C GLY A 5 11.29 30.99 14.89
N VAL A 6 10.74 30.05 15.67
CA VAL A 6 9.32 30.05 16.09
C VAL A 6 9.12 30.42 17.56
N LEU A 7 10.18 30.84 18.26
CA LEU A 7 10.08 31.17 19.69
C LEU A 7 9.10 32.32 19.93
N ASP A 8 9.23 33.40 19.17
CA ASP A 8 8.42 34.61 19.25
C ASP A 8 6.94 34.35 18.93
N VAL A 9 6.66 33.28 18.16
CA VAL A 9 5.29 32.87 17.79
C VAL A 9 4.64 32.05 18.92
N VAL A 10 5.40 31.25 19.65
CA VAL A 10 4.87 30.31 20.66
C VAL A 10 4.85 30.92 22.06
N GLU A 11 5.79 31.81 22.38
CA GLU A 11 5.92 32.46 23.69
C GLU A 11 4.62 33.12 24.21
N PRO A 12 3.82 33.84 23.39
CA PRO A 12 2.56 34.42 23.84
C PRO A 12 1.53 33.39 24.35
N PHE A 13 1.67 32.12 23.94
CA PHE A 13 0.72 31.06 24.27
C PHE A 13 1.10 30.25 25.51
N TRP A 14 2.30 30.45 26.09
CA TRP A 14 2.75 29.66 27.25
C TRP A 14 1.91 29.86 28.52
N LEU A 15 1.31 31.03 28.68
CA LEU A 15 0.44 31.36 29.82
C LEU A 15 -1.05 31.36 29.44
N SER A 16 -1.38 30.95 28.21
CA SER A 16 -2.77 30.95 27.75
C SER A 16 -3.54 29.78 28.35
N ASN A 17 -4.67 30.08 28.98
CA ASN A 17 -5.60 29.07 29.51
C ASN A 17 -6.60 28.59 28.43
N TYR A 18 -6.15 28.47 27.19
CA TYR A 18 -7.01 28.09 26.08
C TYR A 18 -7.60 26.69 26.31
N LYS A 19 -8.92 26.64 26.45
CA LYS A 19 -9.69 25.39 26.54
C LYS A 19 -10.63 25.33 25.35
N GLN A 20 -10.62 24.18 24.68
CA GLN A 20 -11.47 23.95 23.52
C GLN A 20 -12.53 22.90 23.82
N ALA A 21 -13.80 23.31 23.69
CA ALA A 21 -14.92 22.39 23.72
C ALA A 21 -14.95 21.52 22.46
N ASP A 22 -15.22 20.23 22.62
CA ASP A 22 -15.50 19.32 21.51
C ASP A 22 -17.01 19.11 21.43
N THR A 23 -17.63 19.58 20.34
CA THR A 23 -19.09 19.59 20.18
C THR A 23 -19.58 18.68 19.06
N ALA A 24 -18.68 18.00 18.34
CA ALA A 24 -19.06 17.19 17.20
C ALA A 24 -19.24 15.72 17.60
N VAL A 25 -20.37 15.14 17.20
CA VAL A 25 -20.66 13.71 17.37
C VAL A 25 -19.65 12.88 16.56
N ALA A 26 -19.10 11.84 17.19
CA ALA A 26 -18.18 10.92 16.52
C ALA A 26 -18.90 10.15 15.41
N LYS A 27 -18.50 10.38 14.15
CA LYS A 27 -18.95 9.59 13.01
C LYS A 27 -18.38 8.17 13.14
N LYS A 28 -19.16 7.15 12.73
CA LYS A 28 -18.73 5.74 12.73
C LYS A 28 -18.36 5.27 11.32
N PRO A 29 -17.38 4.35 11.20
CA PRO A 29 -17.01 3.76 9.91
C PRO A 29 -18.21 3.07 9.23
N PRO A 30 -18.17 2.82 7.91
CA PRO A 30 -17.13 3.26 6.95
C PRO A 30 -17.24 4.77 6.69
N PHE A 31 -16.10 5.45 6.52
CA PHE A 31 -16.08 6.92 6.33
C PHE A 31 -16.15 7.28 4.84
N PHE A 32 -15.37 6.60 4.01
CA PHE A 32 -15.15 6.89 2.59
C PHE A 32 -16.44 6.77 1.80
N ARG A 33 -17.16 5.65 1.98
CA ARG A 33 -18.43 5.37 1.28
C ARG A 33 -19.53 6.41 1.61
N LYS A 34 -19.44 7.05 2.77
CA LYS A 34 -20.45 8.03 3.24
C LYS A 34 -20.11 9.46 2.86
N ALA A 35 -18.82 9.77 2.68
CA ALA A 35 -18.33 11.12 2.46
C ALA A 35 -18.65 11.62 1.04
N THR A 36 -18.89 12.93 0.95
CA THR A 36 -19.17 13.61 -0.33
C THR A 36 -17.93 14.32 -0.90
N SER A 37 -16.93 14.58 -0.06
CA SER A 37 -15.64 15.20 -0.46
C SER A 37 -14.44 14.54 0.23
N PHE A 38 -13.26 14.72 -0.35
CA PHE A 38 -11.97 14.29 0.19
C PHE A 38 -11.75 14.84 1.60
N PHE A 39 -12.01 16.14 1.80
CA PHE A 39 -11.87 16.77 3.11
C PHE A 39 -12.84 16.18 4.14
N GLU A 40 -14.10 15.93 3.77
CA GLU A 40 -15.07 15.34 4.69
C GLU A 40 -14.62 13.94 5.13
N TRP A 41 -14.16 13.12 4.19
CA TRP A 41 -13.63 11.79 4.49
C TRP A 41 -12.40 11.85 5.39
N LEU A 42 -11.36 12.58 4.96
CA LEU A 42 -10.08 12.65 5.65
C LEU A 42 -10.24 13.20 7.07
N SER A 43 -11.00 14.30 7.22
CA SER A 43 -11.25 14.89 8.53
C SER A 43 -12.05 13.96 9.44
N SER A 44 -13.06 13.26 8.92
CA SER A 44 -13.88 12.32 9.70
C SER A 44 -13.06 11.11 10.14
N TRP A 45 -12.23 10.57 9.25
CA TRP A 45 -11.37 9.43 9.53
C TRP A 45 -10.30 9.78 10.56
N CYS A 46 -9.55 10.87 10.35
CA CYS A 46 -8.53 11.34 11.29
C CYS A 46 -9.13 11.68 12.66
N ARG A 47 -10.29 12.34 12.73
CA ARG A 47 -10.97 12.62 14.01
C ARG A 47 -11.37 11.34 14.76
N SER A 48 -11.82 10.31 14.03
CA SER A 48 -12.11 9.02 14.64
C SER A 48 -10.84 8.37 15.20
N MET A 49 -9.72 8.41 14.48
CA MET A 49 -8.44 7.87 14.95
C MET A 49 -7.92 8.63 16.18
N VAL A 50 -7.99 9.96 16.16
CA VAL A 50 -7.64 10.82 17.31
C VAL A 50 -8.45 10.45 18.56
N THR A 51 -9.76 10.21 18.39
CA THR A 51 -10.64 9.85 19.53
C THR A 51 -10.27 8.48 20.09
N LYS A 52 -10.01 7.49 19.22
CA LYS A 52 -9.58 6.15 19.63
C LYS A 52 -8.22 6.16 20.30
N SER A 53 -7.26 6.90 19.73
CA SER A 53 -5.93 7.13 20.31
C SER A 53 -6.03 7.76 21.70
N ARG A 54 -6.93 8.74 21.91
CA ARG A 54 -7.18 9.35 23.22
C ARG A 54 -7.77 8.38 24.26
N GLN A 55 -8.59 7.44 23.81
CA GLN A 55 -9.16 6.40 24.68
C GLN A 55 -8.16 5.29 24.99
N ASN A 56 -7.04 5.24 24.28
CA ASN A 56 -6.03 4.23 24.42
C ASN A 56 -4.85 4.73 25.26
N GLU A 57 -4.72 4.20 26.47
CA GLU A 57 -3.63 4.54 27.39
C GLU A 57 -2.25 4.11 26.87
N LEU A 58 -2.19 3.13 25.95
CA LEU A 58 -0.95 2.65 25.34
C LEU A 58 -0.40 3.62 24.27
N SER A 59 -1.27 4.46 23.69
CA SER A 59 -0.82 5.44 22.71
C SER A 59 0.00 6.53 23.40
N ARG A 60 1.28 6.63 23.03
CA ARG A 60 2.21 7.63 23.57
C ARG A 60 1.95 9.05 23.03
N TRP A 61 1.24 9.16 21.92
CA TRP A 61 0.98 10.42 21.21
C TRP A 61 -0.46 10.90 21.38
N ASN A 62 -1.22 10.29 22.30
CA ASN A 62 -2.63 10.55 22.49
C ASN A 62 -2.94 12.03 22.79
N ASP A 63 -2.13 12.70 23.63
CA ASP A 63 -2.28 14.12 23.96
C ASP A 63 -2.00 15.02 22.76
N PHE A 64 -0.96 14.67 21.98
CA PHE A 64 -0.57 15.40 20.78
C PHE A 64 -1.66 15.33 19.72
N PHE A 65 -2.13 14.13 19.39
CA PHE A 65 -3.21 13.94 18.43
C PHE A 65 -4.50 14.65 18.89
N PHE A 66 -4.82 14.56 20.19
CA PHE A 66 -5.96 15.25 20.74
C PHE A 66 -5.82 16.77 20.63
N ALA A 67 -4.63 17.34 20.82
CA ALA A 67 -4.39 18.77 20.61
C ALA A 67 -4.63 19.21 19.15
N CYS A 68 -4.30 18.37 18.17
CA CYS A 68 -4.50 18.65 16.75
C CYS A 68 -5.95 18.58 16.26
N ARG A 69 -6.91 18.13 17.09
CA ARG A 69 -8.30 17.88 16.68
C ARG A 69 -9.05 19.09 16.10
N SER A 70 -8.73 20.31 16.55
CA SER A 70 -9.29 21.55 15.99
C SER A 70 -8.73 21.87 14.62
N ALA A 71 -7.43 21.70 14.45
CA ALA A 71 -6.75 21.99 13.20
C ALA A 71 -7.31 21.12 12.07
N ILE A 72 -7.54 19.82 12.33
CA ILE A 72 -8.17 18.88 11.39
C ILE A 72 -9.59 19.33 10.97
N ARG A 73 -10.33 20.02 11.84
CA ARG A 73 -11.69 20.50 11.56
C ARG A 73 -11.72 21.75 10.68
N SER A 74 -10.62 22.50 10.59
CA SER A 74 -10.58 23.75 9.85
C SER A 74 -10.74 23.50 8.35
N GLU A 75 -11.71 24.13 7.70
CA GLU A 75 -11.98 23.91 6.27
C GLU A 75 -10.81 24.34 5.38
N LYS A 76 -10.13 25.45 5.72
CA LYS A 76 -9.07 26.03 4.87
C LYS A 76 -7.70 25.36 5.01
N ALA A 77 -7.35 24.93 6.23
CA ALA A 77 -6.02 24.38 6.53
C ALA A 77 -6.06 22.94 7.05
N GLY A 78 -7.24 22.43 7.38
CA GLY A 78 -7.39 21.13 8.03
C GLY A 78 -7.11 19.96 7.11
N ALA A 79 -7.32 20.10 5.80
CA ALA A 79 -6.96 19.06 4.83
C ALA A 79 -5.46 18.76 4.88
N GLY A 80 -4.61 19.79 4.77
CA GLY A 80 -3.15 19.61 4.81
C GLY A 80 -2.64 19.13 6.16
N VAL A 81 -3.24 19.60 7.26
CA VAL A 81 -2.90 19.10 8.61
C VAL A 81 -3.30 17.63 8.76
N ALA A 82 -4.49 17.26 8.31
CA ALA A 82 -4.97 15.88 8.39
C ALA A 82 -4.15 14.94 7.51
N GLU A 83 -3.76 15.38 6.32
CA GLU A 83 -2.89 14.63 5.39
C GLU A 83 -1.50 14.41 5.99
N PHE A 84 -0.93 15.42 6.64
CA PHE A 84 0.34 15.30 7.36
C PHE A 84 0.26 14.35 8.57
N LEU A 85 -0.84 14.40 9.32
CA LEU A 85 -1.02 13.57 10.51
C LEU A 85 -1.46 12.13 10.18
N LEU A 86 -2.04 11.90 9.00
CA LEU A 86 -2.65 10.63 8.64
C LEU A 86 -1.68 9.45 8.76
N PRO A 87 -0.43 9.49 8.24
CA PRO A 87 0.51 8.38 8.40
C PRO A 87 0.81 8.05 9.87
N LEU A 88 0.93 9.08 10.72
CA LEU A 88 1.20 8.91 12.16
C LEU A 88 0.00 8.32 12.90
N LEU A 89 -1.22 8.75 12.54
CA LEU A 89 -2.46 8.21 13.12
C LEU A 89 -2.69 6.75 12.71
N VAL A 90 -2.39 6.42 11.45
CA VAL A 90 -2.42 5.04 10.96
C VAL A 90 -1.40 4.19 11.71
N LEU A 91 -0.16 4.68 11.87
CA LEU A 91 0.88 3.99 12.64
C LEU A 91 0.47 3.75 14.10
N ASP A 92 -0.08 4.77 14.76
CA ASP A 92 -0.60 4.64 16.13
C ASP A 92 -1.71 3.60 16.24
N THR A 93 -2.62 3.59 15.25
CA THR A 93 -3.75 2.66 15.22
C THR A 93 -3.30 1.22 14.99
N ILE A 94 -2.32 0.96 14.11
CA ILE A 94 -1.82 -0.40 13.87
C ILE A 94 -0.93 -0.92 15.00
N CYS A 95 -0.19 -0.04 15.68
CA CYS A 95 0.72 -0.44 16.78
C CYS A 95 -0.01 -0.62 18.11
N PHE A 96 -0.94 0.26 18.45
CA PHE A 96 -1.55 0.28 19.78
C PHE A 96 -3.06 0.02 19.76
N GLY A 97 -3.72 0.16 18.61
CA GLY A 97 -5.17 -0.01 18.49
C GLY A 97 -5.64 -1.45 18.65
N SER A 98 -6.95 -1.62 18.81
CA SER A 98 -7.55 -2.96 18.85
C SER A 98 -7.49 -3.63 17.47
N GLU A 99 -7.59 -4.97 17.45
CA GLU A 99 -7.71 -5.74 16.20
C GLU A 99 -8.81 -5.20 15.28
N SER A 100 -9.95 -4.83 15.86
CA SER A 100 -11.07 -4.25 15.10
C SER A 100 -10.73 -2.89 14.49
N ASP A 101 -9.88 -2.10 15.16
CA ASP A 101 -9.45 -0.80 14.65
C ASP A 101 -8.43 -0.96 13.53
N ARG A 102 -7.51 -1.92 13.66
CA ARG A 102 -6.54 -2.26 12.61
C ARG A 102 -7.28 -2.74 11.36
N GLN A 103 -8.20 -3.69 11.51
CA GLN A 103 -8.99 -4.20 10.38
C GLN A 103 -9.87 -3.10 9.77
N GLY A 104 -10.43 -2.21 10.60
CA GLY A 104 -11.19 -1.06 10.11
C GLY A 104 -10.35 -0.10 9.28
N THR A 105 -9.10 0.17 9.69
CA THR A 105 -8.13 1.00 8.95
C THR A 105 -7.75 0.35 7.61
N ILE A 106 -7.47 -0.96 7.61
CA ILE A 106 -7.19 -1.71 6.38
C ILE A 106 -8.38 -1.65 5.42
N GLN A 107 -9.59 -1.91 5.93
CA GLN A 107 -10.79 -1.90 5.11
C GLN A 107 -11.07 -0.52 4.53
N GLU A 108 -10.82 0.55 5.28
CA GLU A 108 -10.98 1.92 4.81
C GLU A 108 -10.00 2.23 3.66
N MET A 109 -8.74 1.79 3.76
CA MET A 109 -7.76 1.92 2.68
C MET A 109 -8.15 1.09 1.45
N LEU A 110 -8.62 -0.14 1.65
CA LEU A 110 -9.10 -1.00 0.56
C LEU A 110 -10.35 -0.45 -0.13
N ASP A 111 -11.25 0.17 0.62
CA ASP A 111 -12.45 0.82 0.07
C ASP A 111 -12.07 1.99 -0.85
N VAL A 112 -11.06 2.78 -0.47
CA VAL A 112 -10.54 3.88 -1.29
C VAL A 112 -9.90 3.35 -2.57
N LEU A 113 -9.04 2.34 -2.45
CA LEU A 113 -8.33 1.76 -3.60
C LEU A 113 -9.26 0.95 -4.52
N GLY A 114 -10.26 0.27 -3.96
CA GLY A 114 -11.20 -0.58 -4.71
C GLY A 114 -12.28 0.19 -5.44
N ALA A 115 -12.63 1.40 -4.99
CA ALA A 115 -13.69 2.21 -5.60
C ALA A 115 -13.35 2.71 -7.01
N THR A 116 -12.09 2.63 -7.43
CA THR A 116 -11.68 2.98 -8.79
C THR A 116 -12.08 1.86 -9.78
N SER A 117 -11.91 0.60 -9.38
CA SER A 117 -11.97 -0.58 -10.26
C SER A 117 -13.29 -0.81 -11.03
N HIS A 118 -14.38 -0.11 -10.71
CA HIS A 118 -15.69 -0.32 -11.34
C HIS A 118 -15.79 0.24 -12.77
N ARG A 119 -14.84 1.06 -13.25
CA ARG A 119 -14.96 1.71 -14.57
C ARG A 119 -14.63 0.83 -15.78
N VAL A 120 -13.83 -0.24 -15.62
CA VAL A 120 -13.40 -1.08 -16.75
C VAL A 120 -14.56 -1.88 -17.36
N SER A 121 -15.62 -2.15 -16.60
CA SER A 121 -16.76 -2.93 -17.09
C SER A 121 -17.82 -2.12 -17.87
N THR A 122 -17.71 -0.78 -17.96
CA THR A 122 -18.76 0.06 -18.54
C THR A 122 -18.49 0.58 -19.97
N ALA A 123 -17.42 0.13 -20.63
CA ALA A 123 -17.18 0.47 -22.05
C ALA A 123 -18.09 -0.32 -23.02
N GLY A 124 -18.83 -1.33 -22.55
CA GLY A 124 -19.87 -2.03 -23.30
C GLY A 124 -21.23 -1.81 -22.65
N GLY A 125 -22.09 -1.02 -23.29
CA GLY A 125 -23.36 -0.60 -22.72
C GLY A 125 -24.26 -1.75 -22.26
N ARG A 126 -24.63 -1.72 -20.98
CA ARG A 126 -25.98 -1.97 -20.45
C ARG A 126 -25.97 -1.73 -18.95
N GLN A 127 -26.84 -0.81 -18.54
CA GLN A 127 -27.07 -0.43 -17.15
C GLN A 127 -27.90 -1.50 -16.44
N ALA A 128 -27.72 -1.58 -15.12
CA ALA A 128 -28.49 -2.32 -14.12
C ALA A 128 -27.99 -3.74 -13.74
N SER A 129 -27.15 -3.79 -12.70
CA SER A 129 -27.56 -4.50 -11.50
C SER A 129 -27.14 -3.69 -10.26
N ASP A 130 -28.13 -3.16 -9.56
CA ASP A 130 -27.99 -2.56 -8.24
C ASP A 130 -27.43 -3.59 -7.26
N ASN A 131 -26.15 -3.44 -6.88
CA ASN A 131 -25.58 -3.80 -5.56
C ASN A 131 -24.04 -3.76 -5.59
N ALA A 132 -23.44 -2.57 -5.41
CA ALA A 132 -22.15 -2.38 -4.72
C ALA A 132 -21.79 -0.88 -4.65
N ALA A 133 -22.10 -0.24 -3.52
CA ALA A 133 -21.47 0.95 -2.93
C ALA A 133 -20.53 1.82 -3.81
N SER A 134 -21.04 2.46 -4.86
CA SER A 134 -20.33 3.55 -5.53
C SER A 134 -20.12 4.72 -4.56
N SER A 135 -18.87 5.13 -4.35
CA SER A 135 -18.53 6.30 -3.54
C SER A 135 -19.30 7.55 -4.01
N ARG A 136 -19.80 8.37 -3.07
CA ARG A 136 -20.56 9.60 -3.37
C ARG A 136 -19.68 10.75 -3.84
N MET A 137 -18.35 10.61 -3.72
CA MET A 137 -17.39 11.62 -4.13
C MET A 137 -17.26 11.71 -5.66
N ASP A 138 -16.97 12.91 -6.15
CA ASP A 138 -16.55 13.14 -7.53
C ASP A 138 -15.20 12.49 -7.84
N TYR A 139 -14.90 12.31 -9.13
CA TYR A 139 -13.67 11.67 -9.60
C TYR A 139 -12.40 12.35 -9.09
N ASP A 140 -12.31 13.69 -9.17
CA ASP A 140 -11.13 14.44 -8.72
C ASP A 140 -10.89 14.29 -7.20
N GLU A 141 -11.97 14.31 -6.42
CA GLU A 141 -11.92 14.11 -4.97
C GLU A 141 -11.49 12.67 -4.61
N ARG A 142 -11.95 11.67 -5.36
CA ARG A 142 -11.48 10.29 -5.21
C ARG A 142 -10.01 10.14 -5.58
N GLN A 143 -9.54 10.85 -6.61
CA GLN A 143 -8.14 10.84 -7.02
C GLN A 143 -7.23 11.35 -5.90
N LYS A 144 -7.65 12.42 -5.20
CA LYS A 144 -6.97 12.93 -3.98
C LYS A 144 -6.96 11.88 -2.87
N ALA A 145 -8.09 11.20 -2.62
CA ALA A 145 -8.18 10.15 -1.61
C ALA A 145 -7.21 9.00 -1.88
N VAL A 146 -7.15 8.50 -3.11
CA VAL A 146 -6.22 7.45 -3.52
C VAL A 146 -4.76 7.90 -3.36
N SER A 147 -4.47 9.14 -3.77
CA SER A 147 -3.12 9.72 -3.64
C SER A 147 -2.69 9.83 -2.16
N ALA A 148 -3.60 10.23 -1.27
CA ALA A 148 -3.35 10.28 0.17
C ALA A 148 -3.09 8.88 0.76
N VAL A 149 -3.84 7.86 0.35
CA VAL A 149 -3.58 6.47 0.78
C VAL A 149 -2.21 6.00 0.32
N PHE A 150 -1.80 6.31 -0.92
CA PHE A 150 -0.46 5.97 -1.40
C PHE A 150 0.65 6.71 -0.65
N MET A 151 0.44 7.98 -0.31
CA MET A 151 1.38 8.72 0.53
C MET A 151 1.55 8.05 1.90
N VAL A 152 0.47 7.59 2.54
CA VAL A 152 0.55 6.86 3.80
C VAL A 152 1.39 5.59 3.64
N ILE A 153 1.09 4.78 2.62
CA ILE A 153 1.82 3.54 2.31
C ILE A 153 3.32 3.84 2.14
N ASP A 154 3.67 4.85 1.34
CA ASP A 154 5.07 5.21 1.09
C ASP A 154 5.77 5.73 2.35
N THR A 155 5.09 6.58 3.12
CA THR A 155 5.65 7.16 4.34
C THR A 155 5.95 6.07 5.37
N LEU A 156 5.02 5.12 5.56
CA LEU A 156 5.22 4.00 6.48
C LEU A 156 6.32 3.06 6.00
N ARG A 157 6.40 2.79 4.70
CA ARG A 157 7.47 1.97 4.11
C ARG A 157 8.84 2.62 4.29
N ILE A 158 8.99 3.90 3.93
CA ILE A 158 10.24 4.65 4.10
C ILE A 158 10.65 4.68 5.57
N TRP A 159 9.69 4.86 6.48
CA TRP A 159 9.95 4.83 7.91
C TRP A 159 10.45 3.45 8.36
N ALA A 160 9.81 2.36 7.94
CA ALA A 160 10.23 1.00 8.29
C ALA A 160 11.62 0.65 7.71
N GLU A 161 11.89 1.06 6.47
CA GLU A 161 13.20 0.91 5.82
C GLU A 161 14.29 1.68 6.58
N HIS A 162 14.03 2.94 6.94
CA HIS A 162 14.95 3.78 7.71
C HIS A 162 15.25 3.21 9.10
N GLU A 163 14.22 2.77 9.85
CA GLU A 163 14.41 2.14 11.15
C GLU A 163 15.21 0.84 11.04
N THR A 164 14.98 0.04 10.00
CA THR A 164 15.74 -1.18 9.71
C THR A 164 17.21 -0.87 9.40
N GLU A 165 17.48 0.13 8.57
CA GLU A 165 18.84 0.55 8.24
C GLU A 165 19.61 1.06 9.45
N GLU A 166 18.99 1.91 10.28
CA GLU A 166 19.61 2.44 11.49
C GLU A 166 20.05 1.32 12.44
N ARG A 167 19.22 0.27 12.58
CA ARG A 167 19.58 -0.92 13.37
C ARG A 167 20.78 -1.66 12.81
N HIS A 168 20.82 -1.87 11.49
CA HIS A 168 21.97 -2.50 10.86
C HIS A 168 23.24 -1.67 11.03
N ARG A 169 23.13 -0.34 10.99
CA ARG A 169 24.25 0.58 11.24
C ARG A 169 24.77 0.45 12.68
N VAL A 170 23.88 0.43 13.68
CA VAL A 170 24.24 0.27 15.09
C VAL A 170 24.87 -1.10 15.35
N SER A 171 24.33 -2.17 14.77
CA SER A 171 24.86 -3.53 14.90
C SER A 171 26.25 -3.69 14.27
N ARG A 172 26.49 -3.11 13.10
CA ARG A 172 27.79 -3.15 12.41
C ARG A 172 28.85 -2.26 13.06
N GLY A 173 28.45 -1.19 13.75
CA GLY A 173 29.34 -0.32 14.50
C GLY A 173 29.88 -0.91 15.82
N GLY A 174 29.47 -2.14 16.19
CA GLY A 174 29.80 -2.76 17.47
C GLY A 174 31.14 -3.50 17.55
N THR A 175 31.85 -3.74 16.43
CA THR A 175 32.95 -4.74 16.44
C THR A 175 34.32 -4.27 15.96
N THR A 176 34.53 -3.05 15.48
CA THR A 176 35.88 -2.58 15.15
C THR A 176 36.08 -1.07 15.35
N SER A 177 37.16 -0.74 16.06
CA SER A 177 37.85 0.55 16.19
C SER A 177 37.35 1.59 17.20
N SER A 178 38.11 1.61 18.29
CA SER A 178 38.28 2.64 19.31
C SER A 178 38.58 4.04 18.77
N SER A 179 37.85 5.06 19.25
CA SER A 179 38.38 6.29 19.88
C SER A 179 37.45 7.49 19.64
N ARG A 180 36.99 8.09 20.75
CA ARG A 180 36.28 9.39 20.87
C ARG A 180 34.85 9.47 20.34
N ARG A 181 33.91 8.78 21.00
CA ARG A 181 32.62 9.39 21.32
C ARG A 181 32.32 9.21 22.80
N LEU A 182 32.16 10.35 23.47
CA LEU A 182 31.82 10.45 24.87
C LEU A 182 30.59 9.60 25.17
N ARG A 183 30.70 8.77 26.22
CA ARG A 183 29.64 8.40 27.16
C ARG A 183 28.22 8.56 26.60
N SER A 184 27.82 7.65 25.72
CA SER A 184 26.40 7.33 25.59
C SER A 184 26.05 6.52 26.83
N SER A 185 25.28 7.15 27.71
CA SER A 185 24.65 6.55 28.87
C SER A 185 23.97 5.24 28.48
N LYS A 186 24.52 4.15 29.01
CA LYS A 186 23.85 2.88 29.22
C LYS A 186 22.65 3.17 30.15
N GLY A 187 21.51 3.49 29.56
CA GLY A 187 20.32 3.97 30.29
C GLY A 187 19.42 4.93 29.52
N SER A 188 19.28 4.76 28.20
CA SER A 188 18.25 5.45 27.44
C SER A 188 17.56 4.45 26.52
N GLU A 189 16.74 3.60 27.14
CA GLU A 189 15.40 3.38 26.59
C GLU A 189 14.77 4.77 26.54
N SER A 190 14.96 5.50 25.44
CA SER A 190 14.24 6.74 25.19
C SER A 190 12.79 6.35 25.01
N SER A 191 12.05 6.37 26.11
CA SER A 191 10.63 6.04 26.31
C SER A 191 9.67 6.99 25.56
N THR A 192 10.08 7.52 24.41
CA THR A 192 9.38 8.57 23.65
C THR A 192 9.23 8.22 22.16
N SER A 193 9.98 7.26 21.63
CA SER A 193 9.78 6.75 20.28
C SER A 193 8.80 5.57 20.25
N TRP A 194 8.17 5.32 19.11
CA TRP A 194 7.43 4.07 18.87
C TRP A 194 8.36 2.86 19.07
N PRO A 195 7.85 1.72 19.57
CA PRO A 195 8.62 0.48 19.69
C PRO A 195 9.00 0.00 18.28
N SER A 196 10.25 0.27 17.86
CA SER A 196 10.62 0.09 16.44
C SER A 196 10.48 -1.36 15.95
N ASP A 197 10.66 -2.37 16.81
CA ASP A 197 10.53 -3.78 16.42
C ASP A 197 9.09 -4.12 16.08
N GLU A 198 8.19 -3.79 17.00
CA GLU A 198 6.77 -4.03 16.86
C GLU A 198 6.20 -3.20 15.71
N SER A 199 6.58 -1.93 15.60
CA SER A 199 6.13 -1.06 14.52
C SER A 199 6.54 -1.54 13.14
N ILE A 200 7.77 -2.05 12.95
CA ILE A 200 8.20 -2.60 11.65
C ILE A 200 7.35 -3.82 11.29
N VAL A 201 7.11 -4.74 12.23
CA VAL A 201 6.29 -5.93 12.00
C VAL A 201 4.85 -5.54 11.64
N GLN A 202 4.25 -4.61 12.40
CA GLN A 202 2.88 -4.15 12.12
C GLN A 202 2.76 -3.44 10.77
N ILE A 203 3.79 -2.70 10.35
CA ILE A 203 3.82 -2.08 9.01
C ILE A 203 3.92 -3.16 7.93
N ASP A 204 4.79 -4.16 8.09
CA ASP A 204 4.92 -5.26 7.13
C ASP A 204 3.62 -6.06 7.00
N ASP A 205 2.96 -6.35 8.12
CA ASP A 205 1.66 -7.02 8.14
C ASP A 205 0.57 -6.18 7.45
N LEU A 206 0.56 -4.85 7.66
CA LEU A 206 -0.31 -3.93 6.93
C LEU A 206 -0.03 -3.96 5.42
N MET A 207 1.24 -3.99 5.01
CA MET A 207 1.62 -4.04 3.60
C MET A 207 1.18 -5.36 2.94
N LYS A 208 1.30 -6.49 3.64
CA LYS A 208 0.82 -7.80 3.16
C LYS A 208 -0.70 -7.87 3.06
N ALA A 209 -1.41 -7.18 3.96
CA ALA A 209 -2.88 -7.15 3.95
C ALA A 209 -3.46 -6.38 2.76
N ILE A 210 -2.68 -5.51 2.10
CA ILE A 210 -3.13 -4.71 0.95
C ILE A 210 -2.67 -5.38 -0.35
N PRO A 211 -3.58 -5.93 -1.17
CA PRO A 211 -3.19 -6.62 -2.40
C PRO A 211 -2.54 -5.69 -3.43
N LEU A 212 -1.38 -6.09 -3.94
CA LEU A 212 -0.64 -5.32 -4.95
C LEU A 212 -1.44 -5.11 -6.24
N SER A 213 -2.24 -6.09 -6.67
CA SER A 213 -3.12 -5.99 -7.84
C SER A 213 -4.20 -4.91 -7.71
N VAL A 214 -4.67 -4.62 -6.50
CA VAL A 214 -5.62 -3.54 -6.23
C VAL A 214 -4.91 -2.19 -6.29
N CYS A 215 -3.72 -2.09 -5.67
CA CYS A 215 -2.86 -0.91 -5.77
C CYS A 215 -2.48 -0.57 -7.21
N ALA A 216 -2.12 -1.57 -8.02
CA ALA A 216 -1.75 -1.40 -9.41
C ALA A 216 -2.90 -0.82 -10.24
N ARG A 217 -4.11 -1.37 -10.11
CA ARG A 217 -5.30 -0.86 -10.79
C ARG A 217 -5.68 0.54 -10.33
N ALA A 218 -5.69 0.80 -9.03
CA ALA A 218 -5.98 2.12 -8.49
C ALA A 218 -4.98 3.18 -8.98
N ALA A 219 -3.69 2.84 -9.03
CA ALA A 219 -2.65 3.73 -9.56
C ALA A 219 -2.81 3.99 -11.06
N ALA A 220 -3.19 2.97 -11.85
CA ALA A 220 -3.43 3.11 -13.28
C ALA A 220 -4.56 4.10 -13.57
N GLU A 221 -5.66 4.00 -12.82
CA GLU A 221 -6.82 4.85 -13.01
C GLU A 221 -6.58 6.31 -12.62
N VAL A 222 -5.79 6.54 -11.57
CA VAL A 222 -5.38 7.89 -11.14
C VAL A 222 -4.34 8.51 -12.09
N GLY A 223 -3.84 7.78 -13.08
CA GLY A 223 -2.84 8.26 -14.03
C GLY A 223 -1.39 8.13 -13.54
N MET A 224 -1.14 7.40 -12.44
CA MET A 224 0.20 7.10 -11.94
C MET A 224 0.75 5.84 -12.62
N HIS A 225 0.93 5.89 -13.94
CA HIS A 225 1.23 4.71 -14.76
C HIS A 225 2.54 4.00 -14.36
N ALA A 226 3.61 4.76 -14.08
CA ALA A 226 4.87 4.19 -13.61
C ALA A 226 4.71 3.46 -12.26
N ARG A 227 3.89 4.01 -11.35
CA ARG A 227 3.59 3.38 -10.05
C ARG A 227 2.79 2.10 -10.22
N SER A 228 1.84 2.10 -11.14
CA SER A 228 1.05 0.90 -11.48
C SER A 228 1.94 -0.23 -11.98
N LEU A 229 2.84 0.05 -12.92
CA LEU A 229 3.81 -0.94 -13.42
C LEU A 229 4.73 -1.47 -12.33
N ARG A 230 5.23 -0.59 -11.44
CA ARG A 230 6.01 -1.02 -10.27
C ARG A 230 5.24 -2.01 -9.39
N PHE A 231 3.95 -1.80 -9.16
CA PHE A 231 3.14 -2.75 -8.38
C PHE A 231 2.95 -4.08 -9.09
N PHE A 232 2.72 -4.08 -10.41
CA PHE A 232 2.67 -5.33 -11.19
C PHE A 232 3.99 -6.08 -11.18
N GLU A 233 5.12 -5.39 -11.32
CA GLU A 233 6.46 -5.97 -11.23
C GLU A 233 6.70 -6.59 -9.85
N LEU A 234 6.34 -5.88 -8.77
CA LEU A 234 6.46 -6.39 -7.40
C LEU A 234 5.61 -7.64 -7.19
N GLU A 235 4.39 -7.65 -7.71
CA GLU A 235 3.48 -8.80 -7.63
C GLU A 235 4.04 -10.02 -8.38
N ALA A 236 4.58 -9.81 -9.59
CA ALA A 236 5.23 -10.85 -10.37
C ALA A 236 6.39 -11.48 -9.60
N ARG A 237 7.28 -10.63 -9.06
CA ARG A 237 8.45 -11.08 -8.27
C ARG A 237 8.05 -11.87 -7.03
N GLN A 238 6.99 -11.47 -6.33
CA GLN A 238 6.53 -12.17 -5.13
C GLN A 238 6.09 -13.59 -5.47
N ARG A 239 5.31 -13.75 -6.55
CA ARG A 239 4.85 -15.07 -7.02
C ARG A 239 6.01 -15.96 -7.45
N ASP A 240 6.99 -15.41 -8.16
CA ASP A 240 8.16 -16.17 -8.59
C ASP A 240 8.95 -16.70 -7.40
N VAL A 241 9.19 -15.84 -6.40
CA VAL A 241 9.88 -16.23 -5.18
C VAL A 241 9.14 -17.38 -4.48
N GLU A 242 7.82 -17.25 -4.27
CA GLU A 242 6.99 -18.30 -3.66
C GLU A 242 7.11 -19.63 -4.44
N GLN A 243 6.97 -19.59 -5.76
CA GLN A 243 7.07 -20.78 -6.60
C GLN A 243 8.47 -21.42 -6.58
N ILE A 244 9.55 -20.63 -6.51
CA ILE A 244 10.90 -21.16 -6.40
C ILE A 244 11.07 -21.92 -5.09
N TYR A 245 10.62 -21.35 -3.97
CA TYR A 245 10.75 -21.99 -2.67
C TYR A 245 9.84 -23.23 -2.54
N ASP A 246 8.62 -23.19 -3.08
CA ASP A 246 7.71 -24.33 -3.10
C ASP A 246 8.24 -25.47 -4.00
N ASN A 247 8.78 -25.15 -5.18
CA ASN A 247 9.38 -26.15 -6.06
C ASN A 247 10.70 -26.73 -5.51
N VAL A 248 11.48 -25.94 -4.77
CA VAL A 248 12.68 -26.46 -4.06
C VAL A 248 12.28 -27.47 -2.99
N HIS A 249 11.16 -27.27 -2.30
CA HIS A 249 10.61 -28.26 -1.38
C HIS A 249 10.16 -29.55 -2.08
N GLU A 250 9.56 -29.47 -3.27
CA GLU A 250 9.17 -30.65 -4.06
C GLU A 250 10.36 -31.39 -4.70
N VAL A 251 11.37 -30.67 -5.20
CA VAL A 251 12.58 -31.28 -5.80
C VAL A 251 13.52 -31.86 -4.73
N SER A 252 13.52 -31.31 -3.51
CA SER A 252 14.22 -31.94 -2.38
C SER A 252 13.56 -33.27 -1.97
N ALA A 253 12.25 -33.42 -2.22
CA ALA A 253 11.50 -34.65 -1.96
C ALA A 253 11.61 -35.70 -3.10
N LYS A 254 11.96 -35.30 -4.34
CA LYS A 254 12.18 -36.21 -5.48
C LYS A 254 13.62 -36.12 -5.96
N GLY A 255 14.40 -37.12 -5.60
CA GLY A 255 15.85 -37.19 -5.75
C GLY A 255 16.43 -36.75 -7.09
N LYS A 256 17.62 -36.15 -6.97
CA LYS A 256 18.73 -36.02 -7.92
C LYS A 256 18.47 -36.65 -9.29
N ASP A 257 18.13 -35.84 -10.30
CA ASP A 257 18.51 -36.03 -11.72
C ASP A 257 18.07 -34.87 -12.66
N GLY A 258 17.52 -33.75 -12.15
CA GLY A 258 16.95 -32.69 -12.99
C GLY A 258 17.75 -31.39 -13.15
N ALA A 259 19.03 -31.35 -12.80
CA ALA A 259 19.75 -30.07 -12.60
C ALA A 259 20.03 -29.24 -13.88
N ASN A 260 19.79 -29.77 -15.09
CA ASN A 260 20.29 -29.14 -16.32
C ASN A 260 19.23 -28.54 -17.27
N THR A 261 17.94 -28.62 -16.93
CA THR A 261 16.84 -28.01 -17.71
C THR A 261 16.27 -26.73 -17.07
N MET A 262 16.73 -26.38 -15.87
CA MET A 262 16.14 -25.32 -15.05
C MET A 262 16.44 -23.90 -15.56
N GLY A 263 17.51 -23.68 -16.32
CA GLY A 263 17.95 -22.32 -16.72
C GLY A 263 17.20 -21.69 -17.90
N LYS A 264 16.51 -22.47 -18.75
CA LYS A 264 15.87 -21.96 -19.97
C LYS A 264 14.34 -21.87 -19.90
N SER A 265 13.68 -22.69 -19.09
CA SER A 265 12.22 -22.57 -18.87
C SER A 265 11.84 -21.52 -17.82
N PHE A 266 12.83 -20.96 -17.12
CA PHE A 266 12.63 -20.07 -15.99
C PHE A 266 12.24 -18.64 -16.41
N ILE A 267 12.76 -18.19 -17.55
CA ILE A 267 12.54 -16.82 -18.04
C ILE A 267 11.32 -16.76 -18.96
N ASP A 268 10.99 -17.86 -19.64
CA ASP A 268 10.20 -17.83 -20.89
C ASP A 268 8.69 -18.09 -20.73
N ARG A 269 8.17 -18.30 -19.51
CA ARG A 269 6.76 -18.77 -19.35
C ARG A 269 5.93 -18.22 -18.18
N HIS A 270 6.51 -17.51 -17.23
CA HIS A 270 5.82 -17.33 -15.94
C HIS A 270 5.60 -15.87 -15.48
N TYR A 271 6.37 -14.90 -15.99
CA TYR A 271 6.23 -13.49 -15.57
C TYR A 271 4.86 -12.87 -15.88
N LEU A 272 4.10 -13.45 -16.82
CA LEU A 272 2.89 -12.85 -17.37
C LEU A 272 1.61 -13.65 -17.11
N LYS A 273 1.71 -14.80 -16.42
CA LYS A 273 0.54 -15.60 -16.09
C LYS A 273 -0.22 -14.89 -14.96
N ASP A 274 -1.39 -14.35 -15.28
CA ASP A 274 -2.30 -13.60 -14.39
C ASP A 274 -1.93 -12.13 -14.11
N ILE A 275 -0.98 -11.53 -14.83
CA ILE A 275 -0.91 -10.07 -14.95
C ILE A 275 -1.89 -9.65 -16.04
N ASP A 276 -2.63 -8.56 -15.83
CA ASP A 276 -3.45 -7.97 -16.89
C ASP A 276 -2.53 -7.39 -17.98
N LEU A 277 -2.10 -8.27 -18.88
CA LEU A 277 -1.21 -8.00 -20.02
C LEU A 277 -1.71 -6.82 -20.86
N ARG A 278 -3.03 -6.69 -21.01
CA ARG A 278 -3.64 -5.59 -21.77
C ARG A 278 -3.48 -4.28 -21.04
N LEU A 279 -3.72 -4.27 -19.73
CA LEU A 279 -3.49 -3.09 -18.90
C LEU A 279 -2.00 -2.71 -18.89
N ALA A 280 -1.09 -3.67 -18.70
CA ALA A 280 0.35 -3.41 -18.73
C ALA A 280 0.80 -2.80 -20.07
N GLN A 281 0.32 -3.33 -21.19
CA GLN A 281 0.59 -2.80 -22.53
C GLN A 281 0.04 -1.37 -22.70
N GLN A 282 -1.17 -1.10 -22.21
CA GLN A 282 -1.76 0.24 -22.23
C GLN A 282 -0.94 1.23 -21.38
N LEU A 283 -0.47 0.81 -20.21
CA LEU A 283 0.35 1.62 -19.31
C LEU A 283 1.70 1.98 -19.91
N LEU A 284 2.37 1.02 -20.57
CA LEU A 284 3.62 1.26 -21.28
C LEU A 284 3.43 2.19 -22.48
N GLY A 285 2.26 2.12 -23.13
CA GLY A 285 1.86 3.08 -24.17
C GLY A 285 1.78 4.51 -23.64
N TYR A 286 1.20 4.72 -22.45
CA TYR A 286 1.20 6.04 -21.80
C TYR A 286 2.59 6.53 -21.39
N LEU A 287 3.55 5.63 -21.19
CA LEU A 287 4.95 5.96 -20.89
C LEU A 287 5.83 6.07 -22.14
N ASN A 288 5.27 5.86 -23.34
CA ASN A 288 5.98 5.88 -24.62
C ASN A 288 7.13 4.86 -24.70
N ASP A 289 7.04 3.75 -23.97
CA ASP A 289 8.03 2.67 -24.01
C ASP A 289 7.66 1.64 -25.09
N MET A 290 7.99 1.98 -26.33
CA MET A 290 7.64 1.22 -27.52
C MET A 290 8.36 -0.14 -27.63
N ASP A 291 9.57 -0.25 -27.06
CA ASP A 291 10.39 -1.46 -27.14
C ASP A 291 9.80 -2.54 -26.23
N THR A 292 9.48 -2.19 -24.98
CA THR A 292 8.85 -3.12 -24.03
C THR A 292 7.45 -3.55 -24.50
N MET A 293 6.68 -2.63 -25.11
CA MET A 293 5.37 -2.97 -25.70
C MET A 293 5.47 -3.99 -26.84
N ARG A 294 6.50 -3.89 -27.68
CA ARG A 294 6.70 -4.81 -28.80
C ARG A 294 6.99 -6.22 -28.31
N GLU A 295 7.79 -6.33 -27.25
CA GLU A 295 8.13 -7.63 -26.65
C GLU A 295 6.91 -8.27 -25.97
N LEU A 296 6.14 -7.51 -25.19
CA LEU A 296 4.89 -8.00 -24.59
C LEU A 296 3.85 -8.41 -25.64
N ALA A 297 3.75 -7.67 -26.76
CA ALA A 297 2.87 -8.03 -27.86
C ALA A 297 3.34 -9.32 -28.55
N HIS A 298 4.65 -9.53 -28.67
CA HIS A 298 5.22 -10.76 -29.19
C HIS A 298 4.89 -11.95 -28.27
N GLU A 299 5.07 -11.81 -26.96
CA GLU A 299 4.73 -12.84 -25.99
C GLU A 299 3.23 -13.13 -25.91
N HIS A 300 2.38 -12.10 -25.92
CA HIS A 300 0.92 -12.29 -25.95
C HIS A 300 0.48 -13.09 -27.18
N ASN A 301 1.06 -12.76 -28.34
CA ASN A 301 0.80 -13.51 -29.57
C ASN A 301 1.34 -14.94 -29.50
N GLN A 302 2.52 -15.17 -28.94
CA GLN A 302 3.04 -16.53 -28.74
C GLN A 302 2.18 -17.36 -27.77
N MET A 303 1.71 -16.75 -26.67
CA MET A 303 0.81 -17.39 -25.71
C MET A 303 -0.58 -17.67 -26.32
N ALA A 304 -1.11 -16.76 -27.13
CA ALA A 304 -2.36 -16.97 -27.86
C ALA A 304 -2.21 -18.08 -28.90
N LEU A 305 -1.10 -18.12 -29.63
CA LEU A 305 -0.83 -19.12 -30.65
C LEU A 305 -0.62 -20.51 -30.04
N SER A 306 0.05 -20.60 -28.89
CA SER A 306 0.19 -21.86 -28.14
C SER A 306 -1.11 -22.33 -27.51
N ARG A 307 -1.98 -21.43 -27.02
CA ARG A 307 -3.35 -21.79 -26.60
C ARG A 307 -4.19 -22.30 -27.75
N ASN A 308 -4.20 -21.60 -28.88
CA ASN A 308 -4.93 -22.00 -30.07
C ASN A 308 -4.43 -23.35 -30.61
N LEU A 309 -3.12 -23.61 -30.52
CA LEU A 309 -2.54 -24.90 -30.88
C LEU A 309 -2.98 -26.02 -29.93
N ILE A 310 -3.02 -25.76 -28.62
CA ILE A 310 -3.50 -26.73 -27.63
C ILE A 310 -5.00 -27.02 -27.82
N ASP A 311 -5.81 -25.99 -28.06
CA ASP A 311 -7.23 -26.13 -28.32
C ASP A 311 -7.48 -26.86 -29.66
N TYR A 312 -6.67 -26.60 -30.68
CA TYR A 312 -6.70 -27.33 -31.95
C TYR A 312 -6.31 -28.80 -31.82
N ILE A 313 -5.25 -29.11 -31.05
CA ILE A 313 -4.86 -30.50 -30.76
C ILE A 313 -5.98 -31.21 -29.98
N ARG A 314 -6.59 -30.52 -29.02
CA ARG A 314 -7.69 -31.06 -28.22
C ARG A 314 -8.96 -31.30 -29.05
N GLU A 315 -9.28 -30.41 -29.99
CA GLU A 315 -10.38 -30.62 -30.94
C GLU A 315 -10.11 -31.84 -31.83
N ARG A 316 -8.88 -31.99 -32.35
CA ARG A 316 -8.48 -33.15 -33.19
C ARG A 316 -8.52 -34.47 -32.41
N GLU A 317 -8.13 -34.44 -31.14
CA GLU A 317 -8.22 -35.57 -30.20
C GLU A 317 -9.68 -36.01 -29.96
N ILE A 318 -10.61 -35.04 -29.83
CA ILE A 318 -12.06 -35.32 -29.70
C ILE A 318 -12.63 -36.02 -30.95
N PHE A 319 -12.03 -35.81 -32.12
CA PHE A 319 -12.43 -36.44 -33.38
C PHE A 319 -11.67 -37.74 -33.72
N ASP A 320 -10.88 -38.28 -32.79
CA ASP A 320 -10.03 -39.48 -33.00
C ASP A 320 -9.05 -39.34 -34.19
N ASP A 321 -8.74 -38.11 -34.63
CA ASP A 321 -7.76 -37.83 -35.68
C ASP A 321 -6.37 -37.66 -35.08
N TRP A 322 -5.82 -38.77 -34.61
CA TRP A 322 -4.49 -38.83 -33.99
C TRP A 322 -3.35 -38.50 -34.96
N ALA A 323 -3.58 -38.61 -36.28
CA ALA A 323 -2.58 -38.29 -37.30
C ALA A 323 -2.42 -36.78 -37.52
N GLY A 324 -3.46 -35.99 -37.27
CA GLY A 324 -3.44 -34.53 -37.37
C GLY A 324 -3.07 -33.79 -36.08
N ALA A 325 -2.89 -34.52 -34.97
CA ALA A 325 -2.59 -33.99 -33.64
C ALA A 325 -1.08 -34.00 -33.27
N LEU A 326 -0.25 -34.69 -34.06
CA LEU A 326 1.22 -34.78 -33.92
C LEU A 326 1.95 -33.75 -34.78
#